data_AF-A0A6A9QGX3-F1
#
_entry.id   AF-A0A6A9QGX3-F1
#
_cell.length_a   1.000
_cell.length_b   1.000
_cell.length_c   1.000
_cell.angle_alpha   90.00
_cell.angle_beta   90.00
_cell.angle_gamma   90.00
#
_symmetry.space_group_name_H-M   'P 1'
#
loop_
_entity.id
_entity.type
_entity.pdbx_description
1 polymer ?
#
loop_
_entity_poly.entity_id
_entity_poly.type
_entity_poly.pdbx_seq_one_letter_code
_entity_poly.pdbx_strand_id
1 'polypeptide(L)'
;MNNINDTMVKYCPRCGTQVPDDARFCPKCGFDFSTLQQPSQQPTQPQIQPLIDTATRVSRYIPTLTKYGKLLVILAIIFEGLTTILFTVDALTSSAKYSGSATTIAIDSLLMISAIFYLIAPIFSFPVKGLEVKKLTIILGIFAFLLLAISYILIAKETSSSSIVVRGLTIYGVPLCDNITAGIIILIGVIFIILSIFMDLGQLVNSIIQVVGIILIYAYTYYNNFNFESFLWGVAVSIVIIFNLIPYFYKGEYAKMIVSIGYSIGILIFTIGTLITGISQVSAGAPSSYSSALLHAMYGTYLTAGVLGILAGALGILDSIFMLIYAITMKSSPPM
;
A
#
# COMPACT_ATOMS: atom_id res chain seq x y z
N MET A 1 -64.35 -48.26 -13.07
CA MET A 1 -63.27 -48.98 -13.78
C MET A 1 -63.02 -48.26 -15.08
N ASN A 2 -61.95 -47.47 -15.20
CA ASN A 2 -61.43 -46.98 -16.48
C ASN A 2 -59.92 -47.16 -16.44
N ASN A 3 -59.43 -48.05 -17.30
CA ASN A 3 -58.05 -48.49 -17.40
C ASN A 3 -57.48 -47.84 -18.67
N ILE A 4 -56.60 -46.85 -18.52
CA ILE A 4 -55.94 -46.15 -19.62
C ILE A 4 -54.44 -46.39 -19.45
N ASN A 5 -53.97 -47.57 -19.89
CA ASN A 5 -52.55 -47.77 -20.15
C ASN A 5 -52.27 -47.19 -21.54
N ASP A 6 -52.10 -45.88 -21.61
CA ASP A 6 -51.47 -45.23 -22.76
C ASP A 6 -49.99 -45.65 -22.77
N THR A 7 -49.70 -46.74 -23.47
CA THR A 7 -48.32 -47.13 -23.73
C THR A 7 -47.73 -46.10 -24.67
N MET A 8 -46.92 -45.19 -24.15
CA MET A 8 -46.14 -44.27 -24.98
C MET A 8 -45.26 -45.10 -25.93
N VAL A 9 -45.31 -44.75 -27.20
CA VAL A 9 -44.65 -45.45 -28.30
C VAL A 9 -43.86 -44.44 -29.12
N LYS A 10 -42.64 -44.79 -29.47
CA LYS A 10 -41.75 -44.02 -30.34
C LYS A 10 -41.55 -44.74 -31.66
N TYR A 11 -41.22 -44.00 -32.70
CA TYR A 11 -40.89 -44.57 -34.01
C TYR A 11 -39.38 -44.64 -34.20
N CYS A 12 -38.87 -45.79 -34.65
CA CYS A 12 -37.46 -45.94 -34.95
C CYS A 12 -37.06 -45.03 -36.13
N PRO A 13 -36.07 -44.12 -35.98
CA PRO A 13 -35.67 -43.23 -37.06
C PRO A 13 -35.00 -43.96 -38.22
N ARG A 14 -34.51 -45.20 -38.01
CA ARG A 14 -33.82 -45.98 -39.05
C ARG A 14 -34.77 -46.75 -39.95
N CYS A 15 -35.91 -47.22 -39.43
CA CYS A 15 -36.79 -48.13 -40.18
C CYS A 15 -38.29 -47.84 -40.02
N GLY A 16 -38.68 -46.79 -39.31
CA GLY A 16 -40.06 -46.36 -39.13
C GLY A 16 -40.94 -47.29 -38.29
N THR A 17 -40.37 -48.31 -37.65
CA THR A 17 -41.15 -49.25 -36.84
C THR A 17 -41.53 -48.63 -35.51
N GLN A 18 -42.77 -48.87 -35.08
CA GLN A 18 -43.26 -48.46 -33.77
C GLN A 18 -42.61 -49.34 -32.69
N VAL A 19 -42.05 -48.71 -31.68
CA VAL A 19 -41.31 -49.36 -30.59
C VAL A 19 -41.78 -48.76 -29.26
N PRO A 20 -41.88 -49.54 -28.17
CA PRO A 20 -42.10 -49.01 -26.83
C PRO A 20 -41.12 -47.88 -26.50
N ASP A 21 -41.58 -46.86 -25.78
CA ASP A 21 -40.77 -45.68 -25.48
C ASP A 21 -39.53 -46.01 -24.61
N ASP A 22 -39.63 -47.04 -23.78
CA ASP A 22 -38.56 -47.58 -22.92
C ASP A 22 -37.55 -48.48 -23.65
N ALA A 23 -37.79 -48.83 -24.92
CA ALA A 23 -36.91 -49.73 -25.65
C ALA A 23 -35.54 -49.08 -25.94
N ARG A 24 -34.47 -49.76 -25.49
CA ARG A 24 -33.08 -49.35 -25.76
C ARG A 24 -32.65 -49.63 -27.20
N PHE A 25 -33.15 -50.72 -27.80
CA PHE A 25 -32.84 -51.11 -29.17
C PHE A 25 -34.11 -51.34 -29.98
N CYS A 26 -34.09 -51.04 -31.28
CA CYS A 26 -35.19 -51.37 -32.17
C CYS A 26 -35.19 -52.89 -32.47
N PRO A 27 -36.28 -53.62 -32.17
CA PRO A 27 -36.34 -55.07 -32.38
C PRO A 27 -36.33 -55.48 -33.87
N LYS A 28 -36.62 -54.56 -34.79
CA LYS A 28 -36.64 -54.86 -36.23
C LYS A 28 -35.30 -54.63 -36.93
N CYS A 29 -34.54 -53.61 -36.55
CA CYS A 29 -33.33 -53.19 -37.28
C CYS A 29 -32.08 -53.04 -36.41
N GLY A 30 -32.18 -53.33 -35.11
CA GLY A 30 -31.07 -53.24 -34.15
C GLY A 30 -30.59 -51.81 -33.84
N PHE A 31 -31.34 -50.78 -34.23
CA PHE A 31 -30.96 -49.39 -33.96
C PHE A 31 -30.94 -49.09 -32.45
N ASP A 32 -29.81 -48.64 -31.92
CA ASP A 32 -29.64 -48.27 -30.51
C ASP A 32 -30.11 -46.83 -30.26
N PHE A 33 -31.20 -46.68 -29.52
CA PHE A 33 -31.79 -45.39 -29.19
C PHE A 33 -30.93 -44.57 -28.22
N SER A 34 -29.98 -45.18 -27.50
CA SER A 34 -29.04 -44.43 -26.64
C SER A 34 -28.05 -43.58 -27.44
N THR A 35 -27.94 -43.81 -28.75
CA THR A 35 -27.11 -42.98 -29.65
C THR A 35 -27.78 -41.67 -30.07
N LEU A 36 -29.12 -41.55 -29.90
CA LEU A 36 -29.86 -40.29 -30.12
C LEU A 36 -29.68 -39.30 -28.96
N GLN A 37 -29.15 -39.74 -27.82
CA GLN A 37 -28.61 -38.85 -26.81
C GLN A 37 -27.27 -38.32 -27.32
N GLN A 38 -27.35 -37.29 -28.16
CA GLN A 38 -26.19 -36.57 -28.65
C GLN A 38 -25.51 -35.77 -27.51
N PRO A 39 -24.26 -35.37 -27.75
CA PRO A 39 -23.08 -35.67 -26.96
C PRO A 39 -23.06 -34.92 -25.62
N SER A 40 -22.57 -35.58 -24.58
CA SER A 40 -21.99 -34.98 -23.36
C SER A 40 -22.43 -33.54 -23.08
N GLN A 41 -23.45 -33.39 -22.24
CA GLN A 41 -23.48 -32.25 -21.35
C GLN A 41 -22.16 -32.25 -20.57
N GLN A 42 -21.16 -31.52 -21.08
CA GLN A 42 -20.15 -30.92 -20.21
C GLN A 42 -20.93 -30.19 -19.11
N PRO A 43 -20.55 -30.33 -17.84
CA PRO A 43 -21.28 -29.66 -16.77
C PRO A 43 -21.33 -28.17 -17.10
N THR A 44 -22.56 -27.64 -17.18
CA THR A 44 -22.84 -26.21 -17.34
C THR A 44 -22.09 -25.49 -16.23
N GLN A 45 -20.89 -24.97 -16.52
CA GLN A 45 -20.13 -24.18 -15.56
C GLN A 45 -20.87 -22.83 -15.44
N PRO A 46 -21.51 -22.54 -14.29
CA PRO A 46 -22.20 -21.28 -14.08
C PRO A 46 -21.14 -20.16 -14.02
N GLN A 47 -21.38 -19.01 -14.66
CA GLN A 47 -20.74 -17.65 -14.64
C GLN A 47 -19.33 -17.38 -14.08
N ILE A 48 -18.56 -18.37 -13.63
CA ILE A 48 -17.28 -18.28 -12.93
C ILE A 48 -16.13 -18.31 -13.94
N GLN A 49 -16.31 -18.99 -15.08
CA GLN A 49 -15.32 -19.07 -16.15
C GLN A 49 -14.89 -17.70 -16.72
N PRO A 50 -15.80 -16.75 -17.04
CA PRO A 50 -15.40 -15.42 -17.49
C PRO A 50 -14.67 -14.61 -16.41
N LEU A 51 -14.99 -14.83 -15.13
CA LEU A 51 -14.31 -14.17 -14.01
C LEU A 51 -12.87 -14.67 -13.84
N ILE A 52 -12.64 -15.98 -13.95
CA ILE A 52 -11.31 -16.59 -13.90
C ILE A 52 -10.44 -16.11 -15.07
N ASP A 53 -10.98 -16.06 -16.29
CA ASP A 53 -10.26 -15.53 -17.45
C ASP A 53 -9.88 -14.06 -17.24
N THR A 54 -10.82 -13.25 -16.74
CA THR A 54 -10.56 -11.85 -16.41
C THR A 54 -9.45 -11.71 -15.37
N ALA A 55 -9.51 -12.45 -14.25
CA ALA A 55 -8.50 -12.43 -13.20
C ALA A 55 -7.11 -12.84 -13.72
N THR A 56 -7.05 -13.83 -14.61
CA THR A 56 -5.80 -14.30 -15.24
C THR A 56 -5.21 -13.25 -16.19
N ARG A 57 -6.06 -12.54 -16.94
CA ARG A 57 -5.62 -11.47 -17.84
C ARG A 57 -5.08 -10.28 -17.06
N VAL A 58 -5.77 -9.82 -16.02
CA VAL A 58 -5.33 -8.66 -15.23
C VAL A 58 -4.07 -8.99 -14.42
N SER A 59 -3.90 -10.23 -13.94
CA SER A 59 -2.70 -10.62 -13.17
C SER A 59 -1.40 -10.56 -13.96
N ARG A 60 -1.47 -10.60 -15.30
CA ARG A 60 -0.30 -10.41 -16.16
C ARG A 60 0.31 -9.01 -16.02
N TYR A 61 -0.49 -8.02 -15.64
CA TYR A 61 -0.03 -6.64 -15.50
C TYR A 61 0.53 -6.34 -14.10
N ILE A 62 0.16 -7.11 -13.07
CA ILE A 62 0.57 -6.89 -11.67
C ILE A 62 2.09 -6.69 -11.54
N PRO A 63 2.98 -7.60 -12.02
CA PRO A 63 4.42 -7.42 -11.82
C PRO A 63 4.97 -6.13 -12.42
N THR A 64 4.38 -5.69 -13.54
CA THR A 64 4.79 -4.47 -14.25
C THR A 64 4.28 -3.23 -13.53
N LEU A 65 3.03 -3.24 -13.09
CA LEU A 65 2.43 -2.18 -12.28
C LEU A 65 3.16 -2.02 -10.95
N THR A 66 3.39 -3.11 -10.22
CA THR A 66 4.15 -3.09 -8.96
C THR A 66 5.56 -2.56 -9.18
N LYS A 67 6.25 -2.96 -10.26
CA LYS A 67 7.60 -2.47 -10.59
C LYS A 67 7.63 -0.96 -10.82
N TYR A 68 6.77 -0.43 -11.68
CA TYR A 68 6.75 0.99 -12.00
C TYR A 68 6.18 1.83 -10.84
N GLY A 69 5.16 1.33 -10.14
CA GLY A 69 4.63 1.96 -8.93
C GLY A 69 5.72 2.10 -7.87
N LYS A 70 6.46 1.03 -7.57
CA LYS A 70 7.60 1.06 -6.64
C LYS A 70 8.67 2.05 -7.07
N LEU A 71 9.02 2.08 -8.36
CA LEU A 71 9.98 3.05 -8.91
C LEU A 71 9.53 4.49 -8.67
N LEU A 72 8.27 4.80 -8.98
CA LEU A 72 7.74 6.16 -8.83
C LEU A 72 7.63 6.59 -7.36
N VAL A 73 7.22 5.69 -6.45
CA VAL A 73 7.23 5.96 -5.01
C VAL A 73 8.65 6.27 -4.53
N ILE A 74 9.65 5.48 -4.95
CA ILE A 74 11.05 5.72 -4.58
C ILE A 74 11.53 7.06 -5.11
N LEU A 75 11.21 7.41 -6.37
CA LEU A 75 11.57 8.72 -6.92
C LEU A 75 10.88 9.85 -6.15
N ALA A 76 9.60 9.72 -5.82
CA ALA A 76 8.87 10.71 -5.02
C ALA A 76 9.55 10.94 -3.66
N ILE A 77 9.92 9.86 -2.95
CA ILE A 77 10.66 9.91 -1.67
C ILE A 77 12.01 10.62 -1.83
N ILE A 78 12.73 10.36 -2.93
CA ILE A 78 14.02 11.02 -3.21
C ILE A 78 13.84 12.53 -3.39
N PHE A 79 12.85 12.96 -4.17
CA PHE A 79 12.58 14.38 -4.39
C PHE A 79 12.04 15.09 -3.13
N GLU A 80 11.25 14.40 -2.30
CA GLU A 80 10.82 14.91 -1.00
C GLU A 80 12.01 15.07 -0.04
N GLY A 81 12.89 14.08 0.03
CA GLY A 81 14.13 14.14 0.80
C GLY A 81 15.03 15.29 0.33
N LEU A 82 15.19 15.46 -0.99
CA LEU A 82 15.96 16.56 -1.57
C LEU A 82 15.37 17.93 -1.23
N THR A 83 14.04 18.06 -1.27
CA THR A 83 13.35 19.29 -0.85
C THR A 83 13.67 19.63 0.61
N THR A 84 13.62 18.62 1.48
CA THR A 84 13.95 18.80 2.91
C THR A 84 15.41 19.22 3.09
N ILE A 85 16.34 18.62 2.34
CA ILE A 85 17.76 19.01 2.38
C ILE A 85 17.93 20.47 1.95
N LEU A 86 17.36 20.87 0.81
CA LEU A 86 17.46 22.24 0.32
C LEU A 86 16.85 23.24 1.32
N PHE A 87 15.72 22.90 1.95
CA PHE A 87 15.13 23.68 3.03
C PHE A 87 16.09 23.86 4.22
N THR A 88 16.69 22.76 4.69
CA THR A 88 17.64 22.82 5.82
C THR A 88 18.93 23.57 5.48
N VAL A 89 19.36 23.58 4.21
CA VAL A 89 20.50 24.37 3.75
C VAL A 89 20.17 25.87 3.80
N ASP A 90 18.98 26.26 3.33
CA ASP A 90 18.51 27.66 3.40
C ASP A 90 18.38 28.12 4.86
N ALA A 91 17.77 27.27 5.71
CA ALA A 91 17.62 27.52 7.15
C ALA A 91 18.99 27.68 7.83
N LEU A 92 19.92 26.75 7.60
CA LEU A 92 21.25 26.79 8.20
C LEU A 92 22.06 28.02 7.75
N THR A 93 21.96 28.39 6.47
CA THR A 93 22.63 29.59 5.93
C THR A 93 22.07 30.86 6.58
N SER A 94 20.75 30.91 6.76
CA SER A 94 20.06 32.01 7.44
C SER A 94 20.47 32.08 8.92
N SER A 95 20.46 30.95 9.63
CA SER A 95 20.91 30.83 11.01
C SER A 95 22.36 31.29 11.17
N ALA A 96 23.26 30.91 10.27
CA ALA A 96 24.66 31.35 10.31
C ALA A 96 24.82 32.86 10.08
N LYS A 97 24.04 33.44 9.15
CA LYS A 97 24.13 34.86 8.79
C LYS A 97 23.56 35.79 9.88
N TYR A 98 22.49 35.36 10.54
CA TYR A 98 21.78 36.16 11.55
C TYR A 98 22.13 35.75 12.99
N SER A 99 23.29 35.13 13.20
CA SER A 99 23.78 34.70 14.52
C SER A 99 22.75 33.89 15.31
N GLY A 100 22.13 32.90 14.65
CA GLY A 100 21.20 31.96 15.27
C GLY A 100 21.82 31.26 16.47
N SER A 101 20.98 30.82 17.40
CA SER A 101 21.45 30.11 18.59
C SER A 101 22.13 28.79 18.20
N ALA A 102 23.03 28.30 19.06
CA ALA A 102 23.63 26.99 18.88
C ALA A 102 22.55 25.88 18.79
N THR A 103 21.42 26.06 19.48
CA THR A 103 20.27 25.15 19.43
C THR A 103 19.61 25.16 18.05
N THR A 104 19.37 26.33 17.44
CA THR A 104 18.79 26.43 16.09
C THR A 104 19.66 25.73 15.06
N ILE A 105 20.98 25.96 15.10
CA ILE A 105 21.95 25.31 14.20
C ILE A 105 21.92 23.78 14.38
N ALA A 106 21.81 23.30 15.63
CA ALA A 106 21.71 21.88 15.92
C ALA A 106 20.41 21.26 15.37
N ILE A 107 19.27 21.96 15.48
CA ILE A 107 17.99 21.54 14.91
C ILE A 107 18.08 21.41 13.40
N ASP A 108 18.56 22.45 12.70
CA ASP A 108 18.70 22.46 11.24
C ASP A 108 19.60 21.30 10.77
N SER A 109 20.70 21.06 11.50
CA SER A 109 21.63 19.97 11.24
C SER A 109 20.99 18.59 11.44
N LEU A 110 20.22 18.40 12.53
CA LEU A 110 19.53 17.13 12.80
C LEU A 110 18.48 16.81 11.74
N LEU A 111 17.71 17.82 11.31
CA LEU A 111 16.74 17.67 10.22
C LEU A 111 17.42 17.33 8.90
N MET A 112 18.57 17.94 8.60
CA MET A 112 19.36 17.60 7.41
C MET A 112 19.86 16.16 7.45
N ILE A 113 20.40 15.71 8.59
CA ILE A 113 20.85 14.32 8.77
C ILE A 113 19.66 13.35 8.65
N SER A 114 18.52 13.67 9.27
CA SER A 114 17.28 12.92 9.12
C SER A 114 16.89 12.75 7.65
N ALA A 115 16.97 13.83 6.85
CA ALA A 115 16.60 13.81 5.43
C ALA A 115 17.54 12.93 4.61
N ILE A 116 18.83 12.90 4.95
CA ILE A 116 19.80 12.00 4.35
C ILE A 116 19.41 10.54 4.63
N PHE A 117 19.09 10.19 5.88
CA PHE A 117 18.66 8.83 6.24
C PHE A 117 17.38 8.41 5.52
N TYR A 118 16.39 9.30 5.43
CA TYR A 118 15.15 9.07 4.69
C TYR A 118 15.42 8.83 3.19
N LEU A 119 16.31 9.62 2.58
CA LEU A 119 16.66 9.52 1.16
C LEU A 119 17.41 8.22 0.83
N ILE A 120 18.33 7.78 1.69
CA ILE A 120 19.12 6.57 1.43
C ILE A 120 18.36 5.27 1.72
N ALA A 121 17.36 5.29 2.61
CA ALA A 121 16.61 4.12 3.01
C ALA A 121 16.04 3.30 1.84
N PRO A 122 15.32 3.91 0.85
CA PRO A 122 14.73 3.14 -0.26
C PRO A 122 15.76 2.49 -1.19
N ILE A 123 16.98 3.01 -1.30
CA ILE A 123 18.04 2.51 -2.20
C ILE A 123 18.32 1.03 -1.94
N PHE A 124 18.32 0.61 -0.67
CA PHE A 124 18.63 -0.75 -0.28
C PHE A 124 17.52 -1.76 -0.63
N SER A 125 16.28 -1.28 -0.81
CA SER A 125 15.13 -2.10 -1.21
C SER A 125 14.78 -2.00 -2.70
N PHE A 126 15.44 -1.09 -3.43
CA PHE A 126 15.27 -0.93 -4.88
C PHE A 126 15.50 -2.21 -5.70
N PRO A 127 16.59 -2.99 -5.51
CA PRO A 127 16.85 -4.18 -6.33
C PRO A 127 15.98 -5.39 -5.97
N VAL A 128 15.17 -5.32 -4.90
CA VAL A 128 14.33 -6.43 -4.44
C VAL A 128 13.04 -6.49 -5.26
N LYS A 129 12.66 -7.70 -5.70
CA LYS A 129 11.42 -7.92 -6.45
C LYS A 129 10.20 -7.83 -5.54
N GLY A 130 9.05 -7.47 -6.12
CA GLY A 130 7.79 -7.32 -5.39
C GLY A 130 7.86 -6.25 -4.28
N LEU A 131 7.09 -6.50 -3.23
CA LEU A 131 6.86 -5.57 -2.12
C LEU A 131 7.78 -5.80 -0.91
N GLU A 132 8.77 -6.68 -1.04
CA GLU A 132 9.71 -6.95 0.05
C GLU A 132 10.58 -5.73 0.36
N VAL A 133 10.74 -5.46 1.65
CA VAL A 133 11.58 -4.37 2.19
C VAL A 133 12.72 -4.99 2.99
N LYS A 134 13.96 -4.60 2.69
CA LYS A 134 15.12 -5.08 3.47
C LYS A 134 15.10 -4.52 4.88
N LYS A 135 15.54 -5.33 5.85
CA LYS A 135 15.73 -4.89 7.25
C LYS A 135 16.54 -3.59 7.37
N LEU A 136 17.57 -3.42 6.53
CA LEU A 136 18.38 -2.21 6.51
C LEU A 136 17.56 -0.96 6.13
N THR A 137 16.66 -1.05 5.14
CA THR A 137 15.75 0.06 4.79
C THR A 137 14.88 0.46 5.98
N ILE A 138 14.35 -0.53 6.72
CA ILE A 138 13.55 -0.29 7.91
C ILE A 138 14.38 0.42 8.99
N ILE A 139 15.60 -0.07 9.27
CA ILE A 139 16.50 0.54 10.27
C ILE A 139 16.85 1.99 9.92
N LEU A 140 17.18 2.26 8.65
CA LEU A 140 17.51 3.62 8.19
C LEU A 140 16.30 4.55 8.29
N GLY A 141 15.10 4.06 7.94
CA GLY A 141 13.86 4.81 8.13
C GLY A 141 13.59 5.13 9.62
N ILE A 142 13.75 4.15 10.51
CA ILE A 142 13.62 4.36 11.96
C ILE A 142 14.60 5.43 12.46
N PHE A 143 15.83 5.43 11.96
CA PHE A 143 16.82 6.43 12.33
C PHE A 143 16.43 7.84 11.86
N ALA A 144 15.84 7.98 10.66
CA ALA A 144 15.27 9.24 10.21
C ALA A 144 14.18 9.74 11.18
N PHE A 145 13.21 8.88 11.53
CA PHE A 145 12.14 9.24 12.49
C PHE A 145 12.65 9.52 13.90
N LEU A 146 13.72 8.86 14.35
CA LEU A 146 14.38 9.14 15.62
C LEU A 146 14.94 10.56 15.65
N LEU A 147 15.68 10.95 14.62
CA LEU A 147 16.26 12.29 14.51
C LEU A 147 15.18 13.36 14.34
N LEU A 148 14.11 13.06 13.61
CA LEU A 148 12.93 13.91 13.50
C LEU A 148 12.29 14.15 14.87
N ALA A 149 12.08 13.09 15.65
CA ALA A 149 11.50 13.18 17.00
C ALA A 149 12.34 14.05 17.94
N ILE A 150 13.67 13.86 17.93
CA ILE A 150 14.60 14.69 18.72
C ILE A 150 14.52 16.14 18.28
N SER A 151 14.49 16.40 16.96
CA SER A 151 14.35 17.75 16.41
C SER A 151 13.09 18.43 16.90
N TYR A 152 11.95 17.72 16.97
CA TYR A 152 10.67 18.28 17.45
C TYR A 152 10.73 18.66 18.93
N ILE A 153 11.37 17.84 19.76
CA ILE A 153 11.57 18.13 21.18
C ILE A 153 12.41 19.41 21.35
N LEU A 154 13.46 19.56 20.55
CA LEU A 154 14.33 20.74 20.58
C LEU A 154 13.60 22.01 20.08
N ILE A 155 12.84 21.90 18.99
CA ILE A 155 12.00 23.01 18.47
C ILE A 155 11.03 23.49 19.54
N ALA A 156 10.30 22.58 20.18
CA ALA A 156 9.33 22.93 21.22
C ALA A 156 9.98 23.67 22.40
N LYS A 157 11.23 23.33 22.74
CA LYS A 157 11.99 24.02 23.79
C LYS A 157 12.43 25.42 23.35
N GLU A 158 12.87 25.59 22.11
CA GLU A 158 13.35 26.88 21.59
C GLU A 158 12.21 27.90 21.34
N THR A 159 11.04 27.40 20.93
CA THR A 159 9.85 28.23 20.60
C THR A 159 9.29 28.96 21.84
N SER A 160 9.65 28.50 23.05
CA SER A 160 9.37 29.24 24.30
C SER A 160 10.14 30.57 24.41
N SER A 161 11.12 30.83 23.52
CA SER A 161 12.03 31.97 23.59
C SER A 161 12.29 32.70 22.25
N SER A 162 11.95 32.15 21.08
CA SER A 162 12.09 32.87 19.81
C SER A 162 11.21 32.33 18.68
N SER A 163 10.77 33.23 17.80
CA SER A 163 9.86 32.99 16.67
C SER A 163 10.54 32.22 15.52
N ILE A 164 10.70 30.90 15.67
CA ILE A 164 10.95 30.06 14.50
C ILE A 164 9.61 29.89 13.78
N VAL A 165 9.44 30.54 12.64
CA VAL A 165 8.22 30.40 11.81
C VAL A 165 8.29 29.05 11.09
N VAL A 166 7.95 27.97 11.80
CA VAL A 166 7.90 26.58 11.28
C VAL A 166 6.46 26.18 10.88
N ARG A 167 5.55 27.15 10.71
CA ARG A 167 4.12 26.85 10.54
C ARG A 167 3.82 26.39 9.12
N GLY A 168 3.42 25.12 8.98
CA GLY A 168 2.85 24.57 7.73
C GLY A 168 3.80 23.72 6.90
N LEU A 169 5.05 23.50 7.32
CA LEU A 169 5.96 22.60 6.62
C LEU A 169 5.75 21.14 7.06
N THR A 170 5.60 20.23 6.10
CA THR A 170 5.60 18.79 6.35
C THR A 170 6.94 18.16 5.96
N ILE A 171 7.50 17.35 6.84
CA ILE A 171 8.71 16.54 6.59
C ILE A 171 8.30 15.06 6.63
N TYR A 172 8.50 14.34 5.52
CA TYR A 172 8.09 12.93 5.36
C TYR A 172 6.58 12.74 5.57
N GLY A 173 5.79 13.69 5.08
CA GLY A 173 4.35 13.82 5.36
C GLY A 173 3.97 14.12 6.81
N VAL A 174 4.91 14.29 7.73
CA VAL A 174 4.67 14.65 9.14
C VAL A 174 4.76 16.17 9.29
N PRO A 175 3.71 16.88 9.73
CA PRO A 175 3.75 18.33 9.91
C PRO A 175 4.69 18.70 11.06
N LEU A 176 5.56 19.68 10.85
CA LEU A 176 6.40 20.23 11.91
C LEU A 176 5.53 20.89 12.97
N CYS A 177 5.76 20.53 14.24
CA CYS A 177 5.01 21.01 15.38
C CYS A 177 5.94 21.59 16.44
N ASP A 178 5.52 22.68 17.08
CA ASP A 178 6.17 23.35 18.21
C ASP A 178 5.76 22.75 19.57
N ASN A 179 5.21 21.53 19.59
CA ASN A 179 4.73 20.86 20.80
C ASN A 179 5.65 19.69 21.18
N ILE A 180 6.20 19.74 22.41
CA ILE A 180 7.07 18.71 22.97
C ILE A 180 6.38 17.34 23.03
N THR A 181 5.06 17.31 23.22
CA THR A 181 4.26 16.08 23.27
C THR A 181 4.33 15.30 21.96
N ALA A 182 4.36 15.98 20.81
CA ALA A 182 4.46 15.33 19.51
C ALA A 182 5.81 14.62 19.35
N GLY A 183 6.90 15.30 19.67
CA GLY A 183 8.25 14.71 19.61
C GLY A 183 8.42 13.52 20.56
N ILE A 184 7.90 13.62 21.79
CA ILE A 184 7.92 12.50 22.76
C ILE A 184 7.16 11.29 22.23
N ILE A 185 6.02 11.48 21.58
CA ILE A 185 5.20 10.35 21.14
C ILE A 185 5.76 9.67 19.90
N ILE A 186 6.31 10.43 18.95
CA ILE A 186 7.09 9.85 17.85
C ILE A 186 8.27 9.05 18.43
N LEU A 187 8.97 9.58 19.45
CA LEU A 187 10.08 8.89 20.10
C LEU A 187 9.64 7.57 20.76
N ILE A 188 8.51 7.54 21.47
CA ILE A 188 7.94 6.31 22.04
C ILE A 188 7.61 5.32 20.93
N GLY A 189 7.00 5.78 19.84
CA GLY A 189 6.68 4.94 18.69
C GLY A 189 7.91 4.32 18.05
N VAL A 190 8.96 5.11 17.85
CA VAL A 190 10.28 4.65 17.36
C VAL A 190 10.87 3.60 18.30
N ILE A 191 10.85 3.83 19.62
CA ILE A 191 11.32 2.88 20.62
C ILE A 191 10.56 1.56 20.51
N PHE A 192 9.23 1.58 20.37
CA PHE A 192 8.43 0.37 20.20
C PHE A 192 8.84 -0.41 18.94
N ILE A 193 9.03 0.26 17.81
CA ILE A 193 9.48 -0.42 16.60
C ILE A 193 10.87 -1.03 16.80
N ILE A 194 11.81 -0.31 17.44
CA ILE A 194 13.15 -0.84 17.77
C ILE A 194 13.01 -2.08 18.66
N LEU A 195 12.22 -2.02 19.74
CA LEU A 195 11.98 -3.15 20.64
C LEU A 195 11.46 -4.37 19.86
N SER A 196 10.51 -4.17 18.94
CA SER A 196 9.96 -5.26 18.14
C SER A 196 10.96 -5.92 17.18
N ILE A 197 12.04 -5.22 16.81
CA ILE A 197 13.07 -5.71 15.89
C ILE A 197 14.18 -6.44 16.65
N PHE A 198 14.58 -5.91 17.81
CA PHE A 198 15.74 -6.40 18.56
C PHE A 198 15.38 -7.36 19.69
N MET A 199 14.14 -7.32 20.19
CA MET A 199 13.65 -8.26 21.19
C MET A 199 12.77 -9.32 20.56
N ASP A 200 13.04 -10.58 20.88
CA ASP A 200 12.16 -11.69 20.52
C ASP A 200 11.15 -11.92 21.66
N LEU A 201 10.05 -11.16 21.63
CA LEU A 201 8.92 -11.32 22.56
C LEU A 201 7.86 -12.28 22.01
N GLY A 202 8.16 -13.00 20.93
CA GLY A 202 7.21 -13.77 20.15
C GLY A 202 6.46 -12.91 19.12
N GLN A 203 6.05 -13.55 18.03
CA GLN A 203 5.60 -12.85 16.84
C GLN A 203 4.32 -12.02 17.02
N LEU A 204 3.35 -12.53 17.78
CA LEU A 204 2.12 -11.80 18.08
C LEU A 204 2.43 -10.50 18.82
N VAL A 205 3.24 -10.59 19.89
CA VAL A 205 3.62 -9.45 20.72
C VAL A 205 4.43 -8.45 19.91
N ASN A 206 5.42 -8.91 19.15
CA ASN A 206 6.22 -8.04 18.27
C ASN A 206 5.36 -7.30 17.25
N SER A 207 4.36 -7.96 16.65
CA SER A 207 3.45 -7.34 15.68
C SER A 207 2.52 -6.32 16.33
N ILE A 208 2.00 -6.59 17.54
CA ILE A 208 1.21 -5.62 18.31
C ILE A 208 2.06 -4.39 18.64
N ILE A 209 3.29 -4.59 19.12
CA ILE A 209 4.23 -3.50 19.41
C ILE A 209 4.52 -2.68 18.15
N GLN A 210 4.70 -3.31 16.99
CA GLN A 210 4.89 -2.60 15.72
C GLN A 210 3.68 -1.75 15.34
N VAL A 211 2.46 -2.30 15.42
CA VAL A 211 1.23 -1.56 15.12
C VAL A 211 1.10 -0.36 16.04
N VAL A 212 1.29 -0.54 17.35
CA VAL A 212 1.24 0.58 18.31
C VAL A 212 2.33 1.61 17.98
N GLY A 213 3.56 1.16 17.69
CA GLY A 213 4.65 2.06 17.32
C GLY A 213 4.35 2.89 16.07
N ILE A 214 3.80 2.28 15.03
CA ILE A 214 3.42 2.94 13.77
C ILE A 214 2.29 3.94 14.00
N ILE A 215 1.27 3.58 14.80
CA ILE A 215 0.18 4.49 15.17
C ILE A 215 0.74 5.72 15.91
N LEU A 216 1.68 5.52 16.84
CA LEU A 216 2.30 6.64 17.56
C LEU A 216 3.14 7.54 16.65
N ILE A 217 3.79 7.00 15.61
CA ILE A 217 4.55 7.80 14.64
C ILE A 217 3.64 8.59 13.70
N TYR A 218 2.63 7.93 13.12
CA TYR A 218 1.88 8.48 11.97
C TYR A 218 0.46 8.96 12.29
N ALA A 219 -0.18 8.41 13.32
CA ALA A 219 -1.57 8.73 13.66
C ALA A 219 -1.68 9.71 14.84
N TYR A 220 -0.68 9.75 15.72
CA TYR A 220 -0.69 10.67 16.86
C TYR A 220 -0.32 12.11 16.47
N THR A 221 0.08 12.38 15.23
CA THR A 221 0.22 13.75 14.72
C THR A 221 -1.15 14.46 14.69
N TYR A 222 -1.60 14.96 15.85
CA TYR A 222 -1.85 16.38 16.13
C TYR A 222 -3.13 16.70 16.96
N TYR A 223 -3.07 17.78 17.74
CA TYR A 223 -4.18 18.50 18.38
C TYR A 223 -4.43 19.83 17.63
N ASN A 224 -5.50 19.91 16.79
CA ASN A 224 -6.01 21.04 15.95
C ASN A 224 -5.78 21.09 14.40
N ASN A 225 -5.07 20.17 13.76
CA ASN A 225 -4.76 20.09 12.31
C ASN A 225 -4.42 18.64 11.99
N PHE A 226 -5.44 17.83 11.75
CA PHE A 226 -5.31 16.42 11.40
C PHE A 226 -4.58 16.28 10.06
N ASN A 227 -3.37 15.71 10.04
CA ASN A 227 -2.70 15.36 8.79
C ASN A 227 -3.20 13.99 8.33
N PHE A 228 -4.29 14.03 7.56
CA PHE A 228 -4.95 12.85 7.02
C PHE A 228 -4.00 11.97 6.20
N GLU A 229 -3.01 12.55 5.53
CA GLU A 229 -2.08 11.82 4.66
C GLU A 229 -1.19 10.87 5.45
N SER A 230 -0.50 11.37 6.48
CA SER A 230 0.31 10.56 7.40
C SER A 230 -0.51 9.45 8.05
N PHE A 231 -1.73 9.77 8.48
CA PHE A 231 -2.63 8.81 9.10
C PHE A 231 -2.93 7.62 8.18
N LEU A 232 -3.18 7.85 6.88
CA LEU A 232 -3.44 6.79 5.91
C LEU A 232 -2.25 5.83 5.79
N TRP A 233 -1.02 6.32 5.79
CA TRP A 233 0.16 5.45 5.74
C TRP A 233 0.32 4.61 7.01
N GLY A 234 0.08 5.21 8.18
CA GLY A 234 0.07 4.48 9.46
C GLY A 234 -0.96 3.35 9.49
N VAL A 235 -2.18 3.63 9.02
CA VAL A 235 -3.27 2.64 8.92
C VAL A 235 -2.92 1.54 7.91
N ALA A 236 -2.39 1.92 6.74
CA ALA A 236 -2.00 0.97 5.70
C ALA A 236 -0.99 -0.07 6.20
N VAL A 237 0.09 0.37 6.84
CA VAL A 237 1.12 -0.55 7.37
C VAL A 237 0.54 -1.40 8.50
N SER A 238 -0.28 -0.81 9.38
CA SER A 238 -0.92 -1.54 10.47
C SER A 238 -1.81 -2.68 9.97
N ILE A 239 -2.60 -2.44 8.91
CA ILE A 239 -3.44 -3.47 8.27
C ILE A 239 -2.57 -4.61 7.74
N VAL A 240 -1.48 -4.31 7.03
CA VAL A 240 -0.59 -5.36 6.49
C VAL A 240 -0.01 -6.23 7.62
N ILE A 241 0.43 -5.62 8.72
CA ILE A 241 0.96 -6.36 9.88
C ILE A 241 -0.11 -7.25 10.51
N ILE A 242 -1.33 -6.73 10.71
CA ILE A 242 -2.44 -7.50 11.30
C ILE A 242 -2.78 -8.70 10.41
N PHE A 243 -2.86 -8.52 9.10
CA PHE A 243 -3.20 -9.63 8.20
C PHE A 243 -2.08 -10.68 8.11
N ASN A 244 -0.81 -10.27 8.24
CA ASN A 244 0.32 -11.20 8.34
C ASN A 244 0.30 -12.08 9.60
N LEU A 245 -0.50 -11.73 10.63
CA LEU A 245 -0.69 -12.58 11.81
C LEU A 245 -1.69 -13.71 11.60
N ILE A 246 -2.56 -13.62 10.59
CA ILE A 246 -3.66 -14.57 10.41
C ILE A 246 -3.19 -16.03 10.22
N PRO A 247 -2.12 -16.33 9.45
CA PRO A 247 -1.62 -17.70 9.29
C PRO A 247 -1.19 -18.39 10.60
N TYR A 248 -0.93 -17.64 11.67
CA TYR A 248 -0.56 -18.17 12.98
C TYR A 248 -1.76 -18.75 13.73
N PHE A 249 -2.94 -18.18 13.52
CA PHE A 249 -4.19 -18.59 14.16
C PHE A 249 -5.07 -19.44 13.24
N TYR A 250 -4.89 -19.31 11.93
CA TYR A 250 -5.70 -19.97 10.92
C TYR A 250 -4.82 -20.62 9.85
N LYS A 251 -4.78 -21.96 9.85
CA LYS A 251 -4.03 -22.78 8.87
C LYS A 251 -4.92 -23.34 7.76
N GLY A 252 -6.09 -22.76 7.53
CA GLY A 252 -7.00 -23.23 6.47
C GLY A 252 -6.48 -22.91 5.07
N GLU A 253 -7.09 -23.54 4.07
CA GLU A 253 -6.72 -23.39 2.66
C GLU A 253 -6.80 -21.92 2.17
N TYR A 254 -7.63 -21.11 2.83
CA TYR A 254 -7.82 -19.69 2.53
C TYR A 254 -6.81 -18.74 3.17
N ALA A 255 -5.85 -19.22 3.98
CA ALA A 255 -4.94 -18.34 4.73
C ALA A 255 -4.15 -17.40 3.80
N LYS A 256 -3.64 -17.92 2.67
CA LYS A 256 -2.89 -17.12 1.68
C LYS A 256 -3.76 -16.07 1.00
N MET A 257 -5.02 -16.42 0.68
CA MET A 257 -6.00 -15.48 0.14
C MET A 257 -6.23 -14.33 1.12
N ILE A 258 -6.47 -14.64 2.40
CA ILE A 258 -6.74 -13.65 3.42
C ILE A 258 -5.56 -12.68 3.57
N VAL A 259 -4.34 -13.20 3.68
CA VAL A 259 -3.12 -12.37 3.72
C VAL A 259 -3.03 -11.48 2.49
N SER A 260 -3.27 -12.02 1.29
CA SER A 260 -3.25 -11.25 0.05
C SER A 260 -4.29 -10.12 0.02
N ILE A 261 -5.49 -10.35 0.56
CA ILE A 261 -6.51 -9.30 0.71
C ILE A 261 -6.00 -8.18 1.62
N GLY A 262 -5.35 -8.54 2.73
CA GLY A 262 -4.71 -7.58 3.63
C GLY A 262 -3.67 -6.71 2.93
N TYR A 263 -2.79 -7.31 2.13
CA TYR A 263 -1.83 -6.57 1.29
C TYR A 263 -2.54 -5.65 0.31
N SER A 264 -3.55 -6.14 -0.43
CA SER A 264 -4.29 -5.30 -1.38
C SER A 264 -4.95 -4.09 -0.71
N ILE A 265 -5.59 -4.28 0.44
CA ILE A 265 -6.21 -3.18 1.20
C ILE A 265 -5.16 -2.21 1.71
N GLY A 266 -4.05 -2.71 2.28
CA GLY A 266 -2.95 -1.88 2.75
C GLY A 266 -2.36 -1.02 1.63
N ILE A 267 -2.09 -1.61 0.46
CA ILE A 267 -1.54 -0.90 -0.70
C ILE A 267 -2.55 0.12 -1.23
N LEU A 268 -3.84 -0.22 -1.28
CA LEU A 268 -4.88 0.71 -1.68
C LEU A 268 -4.89 1.95 -0.78
N ILE A 269 -4.90 1.77 0.54
CA ILE A 269 -4.90 2.89 1.50
C ILE A 269 -3.60 3.69 1.40
N PHE A 270 -2.46 3.00 1.30
CA PHE A 270 -1.15 3.65 1.15
C PHE A 270 -1.12 4.56 -0.07
N THR A 271 -1.56 4.04 -1.21
CA THR A 271 -1.52 4.72 -2.51
C THR A 271 -2.55 5.84 -2.63
N ILE A 272 -3.69 5.73 -1.95
CA ILE A 272 -4.61 6.87 -1.73
C ILE A 272 -3.90 7.96 -0.95
N GLY A 273 -3.19 7.62 0.13
CA GLY A 273 -2.38 8.59 0.88
C GLY A 273 -1.35 9.27 -0.01
N THR A 274 -0.57 8.50 -0.77
CA THR A 274 0.43 9.03 -1.73
C THR A 274 -0.20 9.95 -2.79
N LEU A 275 -1.39 9.60 -3.29
CA LEU A 275 -2.12 10.42 -4.25
C LEU A 275 -2.53 11.77 -3.64
N ILE A 276 -3.08 11.76 -2.42
CA ILE A 276 -3.50 12.98 -1.72
C ILE A 276 -2.30 13.87 -1.43
N THR A 277 -1.19 13.32 -0.92
CA THR A 277 0.07 14.05 -0.73
C THR A 277 0.57 14.64 -2.04
N GLY A 278 0.50 13.88 -3.13
CA GLY A 278 0.92 14.40 -4.43
C GLY A 278 0.08 15.59 -4.88
N ILE A 279 -1.24 15.53 -4.68
CA ILE A 279 -2.18 16.62 -4.98
C ILE A 279 -1.90 17.84 -4.11
N SER A 280 -1.66 17.66 -2.79
CA SER A 280 -1.37 18.77 -1.88
C SER A 280 -0.06 19.47 -2.23
N GLN A 281 0.97 18.71 -2.60
CA GLN A 281 2.26 19.24 -3.06
C GLN A 281 2.14 20.05 -4.36
N VAL A 282 1.41 19.53 -5.36
CA VAL A 282 1.19 20.24 -6.64
C VAL A 282 0.32 21.48 -6.49
N SER A 283 -0.58 21.48 -5.50
CA SER A 283 -1.47 22.61 -5.21
C SER A 283 -0.82 23.70 -4.36
N ALA A 284 0.43 23.52 -3.93
CA ALA A 284 1.14 24.51 -3.14
C ALA A 284 1.38 25.79 -3.95
N GLY A 285 1.25 26.95 -3.30
CA GLY A 285 1.45 28.25 -3.94
C GLY A 285 2.90 28.43 -4.38
N ALA A 286 3.10 28.92 -5.61
CA ALA A 286 4.42 29.26 -6.12
C ALA A 286 5.05 30.40 -5.29
N PRO A 287 6.38 30.37 -5.07
CA PRO A 287 7.06 31.47 -4.41
C PRO A 287 6.98 32.75 -5.27
N SER A 288 7.07 33.91 -4.62
CA SER A 288 7.05 35.20 -5.32
C SER A 288 8.22 35.35 -6.29
N SER A 289 8.06 36.10 -7.38
CA SER A 289 9.11 36.36 -8.38
C SER A 289 10.40 36.97 -7.82
N TYR A 290 10.36 37.55 -6.61
CA TYR A 290 11.51 38.16 -5.94
C TYR A 290 12.26 37.21 -4.99
N SER A 291 11.84 35.95 -4.87
CA SER A 291 12.51 35.00 -3.97
C SER A 291 13.84 34.49 -4.51
N SER A 292 14.67 33.95 -3.62
CA SER A 292 15.98 33.38 -3.97
C SER A 292 15.87 32.24 -5.00
N ALA A 293 16.95 32.03 -5.75
CA ALA A 293 17.06 30.89 -6.66
C ALA A 293 16.95 29.54 -5.91
N LEU A 294 17.45 29.50 -4.66
CA LEU A 294 17.34 28.33 -3.79
C LEU A 294 15.87 28.02 -3.46
N LEU A 295 15.04 29.03 -3.14
CA LEU A 295 13.63 28.82 -2.86
C LEU A 295 12.85 28.32 -4.09
N HIS A 296 13.19 28.80 -5.28
CA HIS A 296 12.61 28.28 -6.53
C HIS A 296 13.05 26.83 -6.80
N ALA A 297 14.30 26.48 -6.50
CA ALA A 297 14.78 25.09 -6.62
C ALA A 297 14.06 24.15 -5.65
N MET A 298 13.89 24.58 -4.38
CA MET A 298 13.10 23.86 -3.37
C MET A 298 11.66 23.62 -3.83
N TYR A 299 11.00 24.67 -4.35
CA TYR A 299 9.65 24.55 -4.88
C TYR A 299 9.57 23.59 -6.08
N GLY A 300 10.55 23.65 -6.98
CA GLY A 300 10.63 22.73 -8.13
C GLY A 300 10.79 21.26 -7.73
N THR A 301 11.63 20.96 -6.74
CA THR A 301 11.78 19.58 -6.22
C THR A 301 10.51 19.12 -5.50
N TYR A 302 9.84 20.03 -4.78
CA TYR A 302 8.59 19.74 -4.09
C TYR A 302 7.44 19.41 -5.07
N LEU A 303 7.29 20.21 -6.14
CA LEU A 303 6.34 19.91 -7.22
C LEU A 303 6.65 18.59 -7.91
N THR A 304 7.93 18.30 -8.14
CA THR A 304 8.35 17.06 -8.79
C THR A 304 8.01 15.85 -7.93
N ALA A 305 8.23 15.93 -6.61
CA ALA A 305 7.76 14.91 -5.67
C ALA A 305 6.25 14.72 -5.78
N GLY A 306 5.50 15.81 -5.87
CA GLY A 306 4.04 15.79 -5.98
C GLY A 306 3.53 15.09 -7.23
N VAL A 307 4.07 15.45 -8.39
CA VAL A 307 3.73 14.80 -9.68
C VAL A 307 4.04 13.30 -9.64
N LEU A 308 5.21 12.92 -9.12
CA LEU A 308 5.59 11.52 -8.98
C LEU A 308 4.67 10.79 -8.01
N GLY A 309 4.27 11.42 -6.91
CA GLY A 309 3.30 10.90 -5.94
C GLY A 309 1.92 10.65 -6.56
N ILE A 310 1.43 11.57 -7.41
CA ILE A 310 0.16 11.39 -8.14
C ILE A 310 0.24 10.17 -9.06
N LEU A 311 1.31 10.07 -9.85
CA LEU A 311 1.50 8.94 -10.77
C LEU A 311 1.65 7.61 -10.03
N ALA A 312 2.41 7.60 -8.93
CA ALA A 312 2.59 6.45 -8.06
C ALA A 312 1.26 6.01 -7.42
N GLY A 313 0.49 6.96 -6.89
CA GLY A 313 -0.82 6.73 -6.29
C GLY A 313 -1.80 6.14 -7.30
N ALA A 314 -1.90 6.71 -8.50
CA ALA A 314 -2.80 6.21 -9.55
C ALA A 314 -2.45 4.78 -9.99
N LEU A 315 -1.17 4.50 -10.24
CA LEU A 315 -0.73 3.15 -10.61
C LEU A 315 -0.89 2.15 -9.47
N GLY A 316 -0.63 2.57 -8.23
CA GLY A 316 -0.77 1.73 -7.05
C GLY A 316 -2.23 1.39 -6.72
N ILE A 317 -3.17 2.31 -6.96
CA ILE A 317 -4.61 2.01 -6.86
C ILE A 317 -4.98 0.93 -7.87
N LEU A 318 -4.56 1.07 -9.14
CA LEU A 318 -4.81 0.07 -10.16
C LEU A 318 -4.21 -1.30 -9.80
N ASP A 319 -2.96 -1.31 -9.33
CA ASP A 319 -2.26 -2.52 -8.89
C ASP A 319 -2.98 -3.21 -7.74
N SER A 320 -3.39 -2.45 -6.72
CA SER A 320 -4.12 -2.96 -5.55
C SER A 320 -5.47 -3.60 -5.92
N ILE A 321 -6.20 -3.01 -6.88
CA ILE A 321 -7.46 -3.56 -7.39
C ILE A 321 -7.20 -4.87 -8.14
N PHE A 322 -6.15 -4.93 -8.97
CA PHE A 322 -5.82 -6.14 -9.71
C PHE A 322 -5.38 -7.27 -8.77
N MET A 323 -4.57 -6.95 -7.75
CA MET A 323 -4.20 -7.90 -6.70
C MET A 323 -5.42 -8.39 -5.93
N LEU A 324 -6.39 -7.51 -5.61
CA LEU A 324 -7.62 -7.88 -4.92
C LEU A 324 -8.50 -8.81 -5.77
N ILE A 325 -8.74 -8.46 -7.04
CA ILE A 325 -9.52 -9.29 -7.98
C ILE A 325 -8.88 -10.67 -8.12
N TYR A 326 -7.56 -10.72 -8.28
CA TYR A 326 -6.83 -11.99 -8.36
C TYR A 326 -6.98 -12.81 -7.07
N ALA A 327 -6.75 -12.19 -5.91
CA ALA A 327 -6.81 -12.87 -4.62
C ALA A 327 -8.17 -13.51 -4.38
N ILE A 328 -9.26 -12.78 -4.62
CA ILE A 328 -10.63 -13.28 -4.43
C ILE A 328 -10.96 -14.39 -5.43
N THR A 329 -10.54 -14.25 -6.69
CA THR A 329 -10.90 -15.19 -7.75
C THR A 329 -10.09 -16.48 -7.69
N MET A 330 -8.78 -16.36 -7.49
CA MET A 330 -7.83 -17.49 -7.49
C MET A 330 -7.60 -18.08 -6.10
N LYS A 331 -8.13 -17.43 -5.05
CA LYS A 331 -7.96 -17.83 -3.65
C LYS A 331 -6.48 -17.98 -3.26
N SER A 332 -5.61 -17.20 -3.88
CA SER A 332 -4.15 -17.29 -3.76
C SER A 332 -3.49 -15.93 -3.94
N SER A 333 -2.19 -15.85 -3.68
CA SER A 333 -1.43 -14.61 -3.89
C SER A 333 -1.06 -14.43 -5.37
N PRO A 334 -1.11 -13.20 -5.90
CA PRO A 334 -0.71 -12.93 -7.27
C PRO A 334 0.79 -13.18 -7.50
N PRO A 335 1.20 -13.48 -8.74
CA PRO A 335 2.61 -13.54 -9.09
C PRO A 335 3.24 -12.14 -8.93
N MET A 336 4.35 -12.06 -8.19
CA MET A 336 5.15 -10.83 -7.98
C MET A 336 6.54 -10.94 -8.61
#